data_AF-A0A2J6XBX0-F1
#
_entry.id   AF-A0A2J6XBX0-F1
#
_cell.length_a   1.000
_cell.length_b   1.000
_cell.length_c   1.000
_cell.angle_alpha   90.00
_cell.angle_beta   90.00
_cell.angle_gamma   90.00
#
_symmetry.space_group_name_H-M   'P 1'
#
loop_
_entity.id
_entity.type
_entity.pdbx_description
1 polymer ?
#
loop_
_entity_poly.entity_id
_entity_poly.type
_entity_poly.pdbx_seq_one_letter_code
_entity_poly.pdbx_strand_id
1 'polypeptide(L)'
;VGGCRLAVMCEGYAEELTKPIPTEKLAAAGDALQTFLKSVGRSEKIGGEARDAILARGEALQQALTERLPEVEQLLAMPGADQIEVGKKLRGQVQPLIDEHYRTVLRLKPRLAPIKAAVFPLKRNHEQLVTTAKAVRRRLQVGGEMRTVYDDTGAIGKLYRRQDEIGTPFCITVDFDTIGQGKDPSLAGTVTVRDRDTMAQERVPMSELEGYLREKLRA
;
A
#
# COMPACT_ATOMS: atom_id res chain seq x y z
N VAL A 1 15.11 14.41 24.29
CA VAL A 1 13.70 14.41 23.81
C VAL A 1 13.69 13.92 22.36
N GLY A 2 13.64 12.61 22.13
CA GLY A 2 13.82 12.05 20.78
C GLY A 2 13.31 10.61 20.58
N GLY A 3 12.97 9.89 21.65
CA GLY A 3 12.54 8.49 21.57
C GLY A 3 11.10 8.27 21.07
N CYS A 4 10.18 9.23 21.23
CA CYS A 4 8.77 8.99 20.95
C CYS A 4 8.34 9.16 19.48
N ARG A 5 9.16 9.75 18.60
CA ARG A 5 8.73 10.01 17.21
C ARG A 5 8.82 8.78 16.31
N LEU A 6 9.75 7.85 16.58
CA LEU A 6 9.90 6.63 15.78
C LEU A 6 8.80 5.60 16.09
N ALA A 7 8.42 5.47 17.37
CA ALA A 7 7.35 4.56 17.80
C ALA A 7 6.00 4.87 17.14
N VAL A 8 5.65 6.17 17.03
CA VAL A 8 4.43 6.63 16.34
C VAL A 8 4.44 6.28 14.85
N MET A 9 5.61 6.19 14.22
CA MET A 9 5.69 5.80 12.80
C MET A 9 5.49 4.29 12.60
N CYS A 10 5.97 3.45 13.53
CA CYS A 10 5.75 2.01 13.48
C CYS A 10 4.28 1.62 13.71
N GLU A 11 3.57 2.33 14.60
CA GLU A 11 2.14 2.12 14.84
C GLU A 11 1.24 2.65 13.70
N GLY A 12 1.77 3.52 12.84
CA GLY A 12 1.03 4.09 11.71
C GLY A 12 0.97 3.18 10.48
N TYR A 13 1.85 2.18 10.39
CA TYR A 13 1.84 1.19 9.31
C TYR A 13 0.78 0.13 9.59
N ALA A 14 -0.32 0.19 8.84
CA ALA A 14 -1.36 -0.82 8.86
C ALA A 14 -1.28 -1.67 7.59
N GLU A 15 -1.32 -2.99 7.77
CA GLU A 15 -1.57 -3.93 6.68
C GLU A 15 -3.06 -4.20 6.63
N GLU A 16 -3.69 -3.76 5.56
CA GLU A 16 -5.15 -3.79 5.44
C GLU A 16 -5.58 -4.73 4.33
N LEU A 17 -6.59 -5.54 4.66
CA LEU A 17 -7.29 -6.34 3.68
C LEU A 17 -8.16 -5.42 2.82
N THR A 18 -7.82 -5.33 1.54
CA THR A 18 -8.54 -4.53 0.54
C THR A 18 -9.63 -5.30 -0.19
N LYS A 19 -9.47 -6.62 -0.30
CA LYS A 19 -10.40 -7.53 -0.99
C LYS A 19 -10.48 -8.85 -0.23
N PRO A 20 -11.67 -9.45 -0.10
CA PRO A 20 -11.79 -10.77 0.53
C PRO A 20 -10.96 -11.79 -0.24
N ILE A 21 -10.25 -12.63 0.50
CA ILE A 21 -9.43 -13.71 -0.07
C ILE A 21 -10.36 -14.89 -0.40
N PRO A 22 -10.23 -15.51 -1.59
CA PRO A 22 -10.96 -16.74 -1.90
C PRO A 22 -10.66 -17.84 -0.86
N THR A 23 -11.71 -18.49 -0.36
CA THR A 23 -11.62 -19.50 0.71
C THR A 23 -10.67 -20.65 0.35
N GLU A 24 -10.66 -21.08 -0.91
CA GLU A 24 -9.77 -22.14 -1.41
C GLU A 24 -8.29 -21.77 -1.29
N LYS A 25 -7.93 -20.55 -1.69
CA LYS A 25 -6.53 -20.09 -1.62
C LYS A 25 -6.07 -19.90 -0.17
N LEU A 26 -6.98 -19.44 0.69
CA LEU A 26 -6.72 -19.29 2.12
C LEU A 26 -6.50 -20.65 2.80
N ALA A 27 -7.30 -21.66 2.46
CA ALA A 27 -7.14 -23.02 2.97
C ALA A 27 -5.77 -23.60 2.56
N ALA A 28 -5.39 -23.44 1.29
CA ALA A 28 -4.08 -23.89 0.80
C ALA A 28 -2.92 -23.23 1.57
N ALA A 29 -2.99 -21.92 1.80
CA ALA A 29 -2.00 -21.20 2.60
C ALA A 29 -1.95 -21.70 4.05
N GLY A 30 -3.10 -22.00 4.66
CA GLY A 30 -3.19 -22.58 6.00
C GLY A 30 -2.57 -23.98 6.08
N ASP A 31 -2.79 -24.83 5.09
CA ASP A 31 -2.21 -26.17 5.02
C ASP A 31 -0.69 -26.11 4.85
N ALA A 32 -0.19 -25.19 4.03
CA ALA A 32 1.24 -24.96 3.88
C ALA A 32 1.88 -24.44 5.18
N LEU A 33 1.19 -23.54 5.91
CA LEU A 33 1.66 -23.05 7.21
C LEU A 33 1.74 -24.21 8.22
N GLN A 34 0.70 -25.05 8.29
CA GLN A 34 0.72 -26.21 9.19
C GLN A 34 1.85 -27.19 8.83
N THR A 35 2.10 -27.39 7.54
CA THR A 35 3.20 -28.25 7.07
C THR A 35 4.57 -27.67 7.47
N PHE A 36 4.73 -26.35 7.35
CA PHE A 36 5.93 -25.64 7.80
C PHE A 36 6.15 -25.83 9.31
N LEU A 37 5.14 -25.62 10.15
CA LEU A 37 5.26 -25.75 11.61
C LEU A 37 5.60 -27.18 12.04
N LYS A 38 5.00 -28.20 11.40
CA LYS A 38 5.37 -29.60 11.62
C LYS A 38 6.83 -29.88 11.29
N SER A 39 7.36 -29.25 10.24
CA SER A 39 8.77 -29.38 9.84
C SER A 39 9.71 -28.69 10.83
N VAL A 40 9.35 -27.48 11.30
CA VAL A 40 10.09 -26.74 12.33
C VAL A 40 10.19 -27.56 13.62
N GLY A 41 9.09 -28.15 14.09
CA GLY A 41 9.08 -28.96 15.32
C GLY A 41 9.98 -30.21 15.25
N ARG A 42 10.21 -30.76 14.05
CA ARG A 42 11.06 -31.93 13.81
C ARG A 42 12.53 -31.58 13.53
N SER A 43 12.84 -30.31 13.33
CA SER A 43 14.20 -29.90 12.95
C SER A 43 15.11 -29.83 14.16
N GLU A 44 16.19 -30.61 14.14
CA GLU A 44 17.25 -30.57 15.15
C GLU A 44 18.27 -29.44 14.89
N LYS A 45 18.23 -28.83 13.70
CA LYS A 45 19.15 -27.77 13.28
C LYS A 45 18.82 -26.40 13.90
N ILE A 46 17.61 -26.24 14.41
CA ILE A 46 17.13 -25.00 15.04
C ILE A 46 17.31 -25.13 16.56
N GLY A 47 17.96 -24.14 17.18
CA GLY A 47 18.09 -24.06 18.63
C GLY A 47 16.71 -24.09 19.31
N GLY A 48 16.60 -24.75 20.47
CA GLY A 48 15.31 -24.98 21.14
C GLY A 48 14.49 -23.70 21.34
N GLU A 49 15.10 -22.64 21.85
CA GLU A 49 14.44 -21.35 22.06
C GLU A 49 13.91 -20.72 20.76
N ALA A 50 14.68 -20.77 19.67
CA ALA A 50 14.26 -20.25 18.37
C ALA A 50 13.11 -21.08 17.77
N ARG A 51 13.14 -22.40 17.96
CA ARG A 51 12.10 -23.32 17.50
C ARG A 51 10.78 -23.05 18.22
N ASP A 52 10.82 -22.93 19.54
CA ASP A 52 9.65 -22.66 20.36
C ASP A 52 9.04 -21.29 20.01
N ALA A 53 9.89 -20.27 19.77
CA ALA A 53 9.44 -18.95 19.31
C ALA A 53 8.75 -19.00 17.93
N ILE A 54 9.29 -19.75 16.97
CA ILE A 54 8.69 -19.91 15.64
C ILE A 54 7.35 -20.65 15.75
N LEU A 55 7.28 -21.72 16.55
CA LEU A 55 6.05 -22.49 16.75
C LEU A 55 4.95 -21.65 17.40
N ALA A 56 5.26 -20.98 18.50
CA ALA A 56 4.29 -20.12 19.19
C ALA A 56 3.74 -19.01 18.27
N ARG A 57 4.62 -18.38 17.48
CA ARG A 57 4.20 -17.34 16.53
C ARG A 57 3.38 -17.92 15.38
N GLY A 58 3.77 -19.08 14.86
CA GLY A 58 3.06 -19.77 13.78
C GLY A 58 1.66 -20.23 14.18
N GLU A 59 1.48 -20.76 15.38
CA GLU A 59 0.18 -21.16 15.91
C GLU A 59 -0.76 -19.95 16.09
N ALA A 60 -0.23 -18.83 16.59
CA ALA A 60 -0.98 -17.59 16.69
C ALA A 60 -1.41 -17.05 15.31
N LEU A 61 -0.58 -17.23 14.28
CA LEU A 61 -0.93 -16.87 12.90
C LEU A 61 -1.98 -17.79 12.31
N GLN A 62 -1.93 -19.09 12.63
CA GLN A 62 -2.90 -20.05 12.13
C GLN A 62 -4.33 -19.75 12.61
N GLN A 63 -4.49 -19.19 13.82
CA GLN A 63 -5.79 -18.79 14.37
C GLN A 63 -6.38 -17.53 13.70
N ALA A 64 -5.54 -16.66 13.14
CA ALA A 64 -5.94 -15.36 12.59
C ALA A 64 -5.36 -15.13 11.18
N LEU A 65 -5.30 -16.20 10.38
CA LEU A 65 -4.59 -16.21 9.10
C LEU A 65 -5.16 -15.19 8.09
N THR A 66 -6.48 -14.95 8.13
CA THR A 66 -7.15 -14.01 7.22
C THR A 66 -6.80 -12.54 7.49
N GLU A 67 -6.39 -12.19 8.70
CA GLU A 67 -6.03 -10.81 9.05
C GLU A 67 -4.51 -10.62 9.08
N ARG A 68 -3.78 -11.69 9.41
CA ARG A 68 -2.34 -11.65 9.69
C ARG A 68 -1.51 -12.37 8.63
N LEU A 69 -2.06 -12.58 7.43
CA LEU A 69 -1.36 -13.25 6.35
C LEU A 69 0.02 -12.65 6.04
N PRO A 70 0.22 -11.31 6.04
CA PRO A 70 1.53 -10.75 5.72
C PRO A 70 2.58 -10.99 6.81
N GLU A 71 2.16 -11.26 8.05
CA GLU A 71 3.08 -11.63 9.13
C GLU A 71 3.77 -13.00 8.90
N VAL A 72 3.29 -13.80 7.94
CA VAL A 72 3.98 -15.02 7.51
C VAL A 72 5.38 -14.71 6.97
N GLU A 73 5.59 -13.57 6.31
CA GLU A 73 6.95 -13.17 5.87
C GLU A 73 7.84 -12.84 7.08
N GLN A 74 7.28 -12.25 8.13
CA GLN A 74 8.02 -12.01 9.37
C GLN A 74 8.40 -13.33 10.06
N LEU A 75 7.50 -14.31 10.05
CA LEU A 75 7.76 -15.66 10.55
C LEU A 75 8.91 -16.34 9.76
N LEU A 76 8.88 -16.26 8.43
CA LEU A 76 9.90 -16.83 7.56
C LEU A 76 11.26 -16.13 7.65
N ALA A 77 11.28 -14.88 8.11
CA ALA A 77 12.50 -14.12 8.37
C ALA A 77 13.10 -14.35 9.77
N MET A 78 12.44 -15.13 10.64
CA MET A 78 12.97 -15.44 11.97
C MET A 78 14.23 -16.31 11.88
N PRO A 79 15.18 -16.19 12.83
CA PRO A 79 16.40 -16.99 12.83
C PRO A 79 16.12 -18.50 12.79
N GLY A 80 16.65 -19.21 11.79
CA GLY A 80 16.49 -20.65 11.63
C GLY A 80 15.27 -21.09 10.80
N ALA A 81 14.32 -20.18 10.53
CA ALA A 81 13.18 -20.44 9.64
C ALA A 81 13.61 -20.60 8.17
N ASP A 82 14.68 -19.90 7.78
CA ASP A 82 15.32 -19.95 6.46
C ASP A 82 15.91 -21.32 6.11
N GLN A 83 16.27 -22.11 7.13
CA GLN A 83 16.82 -23.46 6.97
C GLN A 83 15.76 -24.51 6.63
N ILE A 84 14.47 -24.17 6.76
CA ILE A 84 13.36 -25.07 6.47
C ILE A 84 12.94 -24.90 5.01
N GLU A 85 13.26 -25.89 4.18
CA GLU A 85 12.98 -25.83 2.73
C GLU A 85 11.50 -25.61 2.40
N VAL A 86 10.60 -26.16 3.22
CA VAL A 86 9.15 -26.03 3.07
C VAL A 86 8.69 -24.57 3.18
N GLY A 87 9.48 -23.70 3.83
CA GLY A 87 9.21 -22.26 3.91
C GLY A 87 9.12 -21.59 2.54
N LYS A 88 9.87 -22.08 1.53
CA LYS A 88 9.78 -21.57 0.15
C LYS A 88 8.41 -21.84 -0.48
N LYS A 89 7.82 -23.02 -0.19
CA LYS A 89 6.47 -23.39 -0.66
C LYS A 89 5.40 -22.52 0.00
N LEU A 90 5.52 -22.30 1.30
CA LEU A 90 4.64 -21.40 2.06
C LEU A 90 4.66 -19.99 1.47
N ARG A 91 5.86 -19.40 1.28
CA ARG A 91 6.03 -18.10 0.63
C ARG A 91 5.37 -18.06 -0.76
N GLY A 92 5.56 -19.10 -1.58
CA GLY A 92 4.99 -19.15 -2.93
C GLY A 92 3.46 -19.12 -2.96
N GLN A 93 2.78 -19.62 -1.92
CA GLN A 93 1.32 -19.58 -1.81
C GLN A 93 0.81 -18.29 -1.17
N VAL A 94 1.59 -17.71 -0.26
CA VAL A 94 1.20 -16.54 0.53
C VAL A 94 1.52 -15.22 -0.18
N GLN A 95 2.67 -15.10 -0.84
CA GLN A 95 3.09 -13.85 -1.50
C GLN A 95 2.08 -13.33 -2.53
N PRO A 96 1.52 -14.15 -3.44
CA PRO A 96 0.53 -13.66 -4.40
C PRO A 96 -0.76 -13.17 -3.73
N LEU A 97 -1.12 -13.76 -2.58
CA LEU A 97 -2.29 -13.36 -1.81
C LEU A 97 -2.08 -12.02 -1.12
N ILE A 98 -0.91 -11.81 -0.52
CA ILE A 98 -0.52 -10.51 0.04
C ILE A 98 -0.57 -9.45 -1.06
N ASP A 99 0.07 -9.73 -2.20
CA ASP A 99 0.16 -8.80 -3.31
C ASP A 99 -1.19 -8.49 -3.97
N GLU A 100 -2.20 -9.35 -3.87
CA GLU A 100 -3.51 -9.13 -4.50
C GLU A 100 -4.53 -8.53 -3.52
N HIS A 101 -4.49 -8.96 -2.25
CA HIS A 101 -5.54 -8.69 -1.27
C HIS A 101 -5.14 -7.71 -0.19
N TYR A 102 -3.85 -7.50 0.06
CA TYR A 102 -3.39 -6.58 1.08
C TYR A 102 -2.80 -5.30 0.48
N ARG A 103 -2.85 -4.25 1.30
CA ARG A 103 -2.04 -3.05 1.09
C ARG A 103 -1.35 -2.68 2.40
N THR A 104 -0.16 -2.15 2.27
CA THR A 104 0.54 -1.49 3.37
C THR A 104 0.23 0.00 3.28
N VAL A 105 -0.35 0.57 4.32
CA VAL A 105 -0.71 1.99 4.37
C VAL A 105 -0.14 2.65 5.62
N LEU A 106 0.51 3.78 5.43
CA LEU A 106 0.98 4.63 6.52
C LEU A 106 -0.08 5.72 6.81
N ARG A 107 -0.87 5.52 7.86
CA ARG A 107 -1.98 6.42 8.25
C ARG A 107 -1.50 7.65 9.03
N LEU A 108 -0.67 8.47 8.38
CA LEU A 108 -0.31 9.77 8.94
C LEU A 108 -1.49 10.73 8.84
N LYS A 109 -1.70 11.55 9.88
CA LYS A 109 -2.62 12.70 9.79
C LYS A 109 -2.23 13.56 8.59
N PRO A 110 -3.18 14.04 7.76
CA PRO A 110 -2.88 14.80 6.55
C PRO A 110 -1.93 15.98 6.79
N ARG A 111 -2.03 16.65 7.93
CA ARG A 111 -1.13 17.75 8.36
C ARG A 111 0.32 17.32 8.59
N LEU A 112 0.57 16.08 8.98
CA LEU A 112 1.91 15.53 9.25
C LEU A 112 2.53 14.82 8.05
N ALA A 113 1.72 14.44 7.05
CA ALA A 113 2.21 13.72 5.88
C ALA A 113 3.36 14.48 5.17
N PRO A 114 4.50 13.82 4.85
CA PRO A 114 5.64 14.49 4.26
C PRO A 114 5.33 15.02 2.86
N ILE A 115 4.51 14.28 2.10
CA ILE A 115 3.98 14.64 0.80
C ILE A 115 2.46 14.74 0.97
N LYS A 116 1.86 15.85 0.51
CA LYS A 116 0.42 16.13 0.66
C LYS A 116 -0.39 15.59 -0.50
N ALA A 117 0.16 15.71 -1.71
CA ALA A 117 -0.49 15.17 -2.89
C ALA A 117 0.53 14.62 -3.88
N ALA A 118 0.20 13.52 -4.52
CA ALA A 118 0.98 12.99 -5.64
C ALA A 118 0.16 13.10 -6.93
N VAL A 119 0.80 13.47 -8.04
CA VAL A 119 0.14 13.69 -9.33
C VAL A 119 0.70 12.71 -10.35
N PHE A 120 -0.19 11.96 -11.01
CA PHE A 120 0.15 10.90 -11.94
C PHE A 120 -0.55 11.09 -13.29
N PRO A 121 0.16 10.90 -14.42
CA PRO A 121 -0.49 10.69 -15.69
C PRO A 121 -0.97 9.24 -15.79
N LEU A 122 -2.17 9.02 -16.35
CA LEU A 122 -2.70 7.67 -16.58
C LEU A 122 -1.81 6.85 -17.52
N LYS A 123 -1.25 7.50 -18.54
CA LYS A 123 -0.27 6.91 -19.46
C LYS A 123 0.89 7.86 -19.69
N ARG A 124 2.10 7.37 -19.40
CA ARG A 124 3.37 8.09 -19.65
C ARG A 124 3.66 8.34 -21.14
N ASN A 125 3.15 7.48 -22.03
CA ASN A 125 3.39 7.58 -23.48
C ASN A 125 2.58 8.71 -24.15
N HIS A 126 1.69 9.38 -23.42
CA HIS A 126 0.85 10.44 -23.95
C HIS A 126 1.31 11.80 -23.45
N GLU A 127 1.98 12.56 -24.31
CA GLU A 127 2.63 13.83 -23.94
C GLU A 127 1.67 14.86 -23.33
N GLN A 128 0.43 14.92 -23.83
CA GLN A 128 -0.57 15.84 -23.28
C GLN A 128 -0.96 15.48 -21.84
N LEU A 129 -1.02 14.19 -21.49
CA LEU A 129 -1.33 13.77 -20.11
C LEU A 129 -0.17 14.13 -19.18
N VAL A 130 1.06 13.86 -19.61
CA VAL A 130 2.29 14.17 -18.87
C VAL A 130 2.42 15.68 -18.65
N THR A 131 2.20 16.48 -19.69
CA THR A 131 2.28 17.95 -19.63
C THR A 131 1.21 18.51 -18.69
N THR A 132 -0.02 18.00 -18.79
CA THR A 132 -1.14 18.40 -17.92
C THR A 132 -0.87 18.03 -16.46
N ALA A 133 -0.39 16.81 -16.18
CA ALA A 133 -0.01 16.38 -14.84
C ALA A 133 1.10 17.25 -14.22
N LYS A 134 2.13 17.59 -15.01
CA LYS A 134 3.19 18.51 -14.57
C LYS A 134 2.65 19.93 -14.31
N ALA A 135 1.72 20.41 -15.12
CA ALA A 135 1.07 21.71 -14.93
C ALA A 135 0.23 21.74 -13.65
N VAL A 136 -0.59 20.69 -13.41
CA VAL A 136 -1.37 20.53 -12.17
C VAL A 136 -0.45 20.52 -10.96
N ARG A 137 0.63 19.72 -10.98
CA ARG A 137 1.63 19.72 -9.90
C ARG A 137 2.19 21.11 -9.66
N ARG A 138 2.63 21.81 -10.71
CA ARG A 138 3.23 23.14 -10.60
C ARG A 138 2.25 24.11 -9.95
N ARG A 139 0.99 24.10 -10.37
CA ARG A 139 -0.07 24.94 -9.81
C ARG A 139 -0.23 24.71 -8.30
N LEU A 140 -0.28 23.44 -7.86
CA LEU A 140 -0.38 23.09 -6.44
C LEU A 140 0.84 23.50 -5.60
N GLN A 141 2.02 23.65 -6.23
CA GLN A 141 3.24 24.05 -5.53
C GLN A 141 3.40 25.57 -5.36
N VAL A 142 2.73 26.39 -6.18
CA VAL A 142 2.94 27.86 -6.20
C VAL A 142 2.72 28.48 -4.81
N GLY A 143 1.76 27.97 -4.04
CA GLY A 143 1.46 28.49 -2.70
C GLY A 143 2.45 28.07 -1.60
N GLY A 144 3.40 27.16 -1.86
CA GLY A 144 4.39 26.68 -0.87
C GLY A 144 3.83 25.85 0.31
N GLU A 145 2.51 25.86 0.52
CA GLU A 145 1.81 25.17 1.62
C GLU A 145 1.72 23.65 1.44
N MET A 146 1.80 23.17 0.20
CA MET A 146 1.59 21.76 -0.15
C MET A 146 2.80 21.20 -0.87
N ARG A 147 3.48 20.24 -0.21
CA ARG A 147 4.51 19.45 -0.89
C ARG A 147 3.84 18.44 -1.81
N THR A 148 4.10 18.55 -3.10
CA THR A 148 3.56 17.63 -4.10
C THR A 148 4.66 16.92 -4.90
N VAL A 149 4.37 15.69 -5.32
CA VAL A 149 5.25 14.84 -6.12
C VAL A 149 4.60 14.50 -7.45
N TYR A 150 5.41 14.32 -8.49
CA TYR A 150 5.00 13.77 -9.79
C TYR A 150 5.74 12.46 -10.00
N ASP A 151 5.03 11.44 -10.50
CA ASP A 151 5.61 10.14 -10.82
C ASP A 151 4.91 9.55 -12.06
N ASP A 152 5.69 9.05 -13.01
CA ASP A 152 5.23 8.36 -14.22
C ASP A 152 6.00 7.04 -14.45
N THR A 153 6.72 6.57 -13.43
CA THR A 153 7.66 5.44 -13.53
C THR A 153 6.98 4.08 -13.62
N GLY A 154 5.66 3.99 -13.41
CA GLY A 154 4.94 2.72 -13.38
C GLY A 154 3.45 2.81 -13.69
N ALA A 155 2.78 1.66 -13.63
CA ALA A 155 1.33 1.58 -13.74
C ALA A 155 0.66 2.25 -12.53
N ILE A 156 -0.50 2.85 -12.74
CA ILE A 156 -1.22 3.63 -11.74
C ILE A 156 -1.44 2.90 -10.40
N GLY A 157 -1.74 1.60 -10.44
CA GLY A 157 -1.93 0.79 -9.23
C GLY A 157 -0.65 0.66 -8.39
N LYS A 158 0.52 0.55 -9.04
CA LYS A 158 1.82 0.50 -8.33
C LYS A 158 2.16 1.86 -7.72
N LEU A 159 1.82 2.94 -8.42
CA LEU A 159 2.03 4.30 -7.92
C LEU A 159 1.16 4.56 -6.68
N TYR A 160 -0.11 4.16 -6.69
CA TYR A 160 -0.97 4.25 -5.52
C TYR A 160 -0.41 3.48 -4.32
N ARG A 161 0.07 2.24 -4.51
CA ARG A 161 0.70 1.48 -3.41
C ARG A 161 1.91 2.18 -2.81
N ARG A 162 2.81 2.69 -3.66
CA ARG A 162 3.97 3.47 -3.21
C ARG A 162 3.54 4.69 -2.39
N GLN A 163 2.46 5.36 -2.78
CA GLN A 163 1.96 6.52 -2.03
C GLN A 163 1.29 6.15 -0.71
N ASP A 164 0.52 5.06 -0.70
CA ASP A 164 -0.11 4.54 0.50
C ASP A 164 0.97 4.16 1.54
N GLU A 165 2.06 3.53 1.11
CA GLU A 165 3.22 3.14 1.94
C GLU A 165 3.99 4.32 2.54
N ILE A 166 4.09 5.45 1.83
CA ILE A 166 4.75 6.67 2.34
C ILE A 166 3.78 7.63 3.03
N GLY A 167 2.49 7.28 3.06
CA GLY A 167 1.45 8.00 3.78
C GLY A 167 0.99 9.30 3.10
N THR A 168 1.12 9.42 1.78
CA THR A 168 0.57 10.55 1.02
C THR A 168 -0.96 10.50 1.06
N PRO A 169 -1.67 11.53 1.55
CA PRO A 169 -3.11 11.46 1.78
C PRO A 169 -3.93 11.52 0.48
N PHE A 170 -3.47 12.26 -0.54
CA PHE A 170 -4.20 12.41 -1.80
C PHE A 170 -3.37 12.01 -3.02
N CYS A 171 -3.95 11.19 -3.89
CA CYS A 171 -3.38 10.83 -5.19
C CYS A 171 -4.25 11.41 -6.29
N ILE A 172 -3.66 12.17 -7.20
CA ILE A 172 -4.34 12.88 -8.28
C ILE A 172 -3.95 12.23 -9.60
N THR A 173 -4.94 11.85 -10.38
CA THR A 173 -4.74 11.18 -11.66
C THR A 173 -5.29 12.03 -12.79
N VAL A 174 -4.44 12.23 -13.79
CA VAL A 174 -4.77 12.89 -15.06
C VAL A 174 -4.98 11.82 -16.12
N ASP A 175 -6.20 11.73 -16.64
CA ASP A 175 -6.66 10.72 -17.60
C ASP A 175 -7.12 11.34 -18.92
N PHE A 176 -7.58 10.50 -19.85
CA PHE A 176 -8.03 10.96 -21.17
C PHE A 176 -9.26 11.86 -21.09
N ASP A 177 -10.16 11.62 -20.14
CA ASP A 177 -11.32 12.49 -19.89
C ASP A 177 -10.86 13.89 -19.47
N THR A 178 -9.80 13.97 -18.67
CA THR A 178 -9.20 15.24 -18.23
C THR A 178 -8.83 16.16 -19.41
N ILE A 179 -8.30 15.58 -20.50
CA ILE A 179 -7.87 16.32 -21.70
C ILE A 179 -8.96 16.35 -22.80
N GLY A 180 -10.19 15.93 -22.50
CA GLY A 180 -11.31 15.93 -23.45
C GLY A 180 -11.21 14.85 -24.55
N GLN A 181 -10.31 13.88 -24.39
CA GLN A 181 -10.17 12.72 -25.28
C GLN A 181 -10.83 11.46 -24.70
N GLY A 182 -11.60 11.65 -23.63
CA GLY A 182 -12.31 10.61 -22.93
C GLY A 182 -13.62 10.19 -23.60
N LYS A 183 -14.36 9.32 -22.91
CA LYS A 183 -15.69 8.90 -23.38
C LYS A 183 -16.74 9.98 -23.12
N ASP A 184 -16.51 10.80 -22.09
CA ASP A 184 -17.41 11.86 -21.68
C ASP A 184 -16.72 13.23 -21.82
N PRO A 185 -17.09 14.04 -22.83
CA PRO A 185 -16.53 15.37 -23.03
C PRO A 185 -16.84 16.35 -21.89
N SER A 186 -17.87 16.11 -21.08
CA SER A 186 -18.23 16.97 -19.95
C SER A 186 -17.21 16.92 -18.81
N LEU A 187 -16.36 15.88 -18.79
CA LEU A 187 -15.31 15.69 -17.80
C LEU A 187 -14.00 16.41 -18.17
N ALA A 188 -13.95 17.10 -19.31
CA ALA A 188 -12.79 17.89 -19.70
C ALA A 188 -12.43 18.93 -18.63
N GLY A 189 -11.16 19.01 -18.26
CA GLY A 189 -10.69 19.90 -17.19
C GLY A 189 -10.97 19.42 -15.76
N THR A 190 -11.43 18.18 -15.58
CA THR A 190 -11.56 17.53 -14.26
C THR A 190 -10.46 16.51 -14.04
N VAL A 191 -10.00 16.36 -12.80
CA VAL A 191 -9.03 15.33 -12.39
C VAL A 191 -9.65 14.36 -11.41
N THR A 192 -9.12 13.15 -11.35
CA THR A 192 -9.57 12.15 -10.37
C THR A 192 -8.69 12.25 -9.13
N VAL A 193 -9.29 12.49 -7.97
CA VAL A 193 -8.61 12.52 -6.67
C VAL A 193 -8.99 11.28 -5.89
N ARG A 194 -7.99 10.49 -5.50
CA ARG A 194 -8.12 9.32 -4.64
C ARG A 194 -7.68 9.66 -3.22
N ASP A 195 -8.53 9.32 -2.27
CA ASP A 195 -8.24 9.40 -0.84
C ASP A 195 -7.53 8.11 -0.38
N ARG A 196 -6.45 8.26 0.39
CA ARG A 196 -5.67 7.15 0.94
C ARG A 196 -6.50 6.29 1.89
N ASP A 197 -7.23 6.92 2.80
CA ASP A 197 -7.88 6.24 3.93
C ASP A 197 -9.13 5.50 3.45
N THR A 198 -10.00 6.20 2.70
CA THR A 198 -11.28 5.63 2.22
C THR A 198 -11.18 4.86 0.91
N MET A 199 -10.08 5.01 0.16
CA MET A 199 -9.94 4.51 -1.22
C MET A 199 -10.96 5.08 -2.22
N ALA A 200 -11.77 6.07 -1.81
CA ALA A 200 -12.75 6.70 -2.68
C ALA A 200 -12.06 7.50 -3.79
N GLN A 201 -12.66 7.47 -4.98
CA GLN A 201 -12.22 8.26 -6.13
C GLN A 201 -13.29 9.30 -6.44
N GLU A 202 -12.92 10.57 -6.39
CA GLU A 202 -13.80 11.71 -6.65
C GLU A 202 -13.28 12.50 -7.85
N ARG A 203 -14.18 12.96 -8.72
CA ARG A 203 -13.84 13.87 -9.84
C ARG A 203 -13.93 15.30 -9.34
N VAL A 204 -12.85 16.06 -9.49
CA VAL A 204 -12.76 17.45 -9.05
C VAL A 204 -12.32 18.34 -10.21
N PRO A 205 -12.99 19.47 -10.48
CA PRO A 205 -12.52 20.45 -11.46
C PRO A 205 -11.13 20.98 -11.10
N MET A 206 -10.25 21.15 -12.09
CA MET A 206 -8.90 21.69 -11.84
C MET A 206 -8.89 23.08 -11.22
N SER A 207 -9.94 23.87 -11.46
CA SER A 207 -10.14 25.18 -10.86
C SER A 207 -10.31 25.12 -9.34
N GLU A 208 -10.98 24.07 -8.83
CA GLU A 208 -11.37 23.91 -7.44
C GLU A 208 -10.41 23.01 -6.64
N LEU A 209 -9.57 22.25 -7.34
CA LEU A 209 -8.65 21.27 -6.78
C LEU A 209 -7.81 21.80 -5.61
N GLU A 210 -7.29 23.02 -5.72
CA GLU A 210 -6.45 23.62 -4.67
C GLU A 210 -7.25 23.90 -3.39
N GLY A 211 -8.47 24.42 -3.53
CA GLY A 211 -9.37 24.68 -2.40
C GLY A 211 -9.81 23.38 -1.73
N TYR A 212 -10.22 22.40 -2.55
CA TYR A 212 -10.62 21.07 -2.10
C TYR A 212 -9.52 20.39 -1.27
N LEU A 213 -8.27 20.39 -1.76
CA LEU A 213 -7.15 19.79 -1.02
C LEU A 213 -6.83 20.56 0.26
N ARG A 214 -6.88 21.90 0.25
CA ARG A 214 -6.63 22.70 1.46
C ARG A 214 -7.62 22.40 2.56
N GLU A 215 -8.89 22.24 2.23
CA GLU A 215 -9.93 21.91 3.20
C GLU A 215 -9.66 20.54 3.83
N LYS A 216 -9.47 19.51 3.00
CA LYS A 216 -9.21 18.15 3.50
C LYS A 216 -7.87 18.00 4.23
N LEU A 217 -6.86 18.81 3.92
CA LEU A 217 -5.56 18.79 4.62
C LEU A 217 -5.59 19.46 5.99
N ARG A 218 -6.59 20.30 6.29
CA ARG A 218 -6.72 21.00 7.58
C ARG A 218 -7.44 20.16 8.64
N ALA A 219 -8.30 19.23 8.21
CA ALA A 219 -8.94 18.21 9.04
C ALA A 219 -7.91 17.29 9.70
#